data_AF-A0A523F6Q4-F1
#
_entry.id   AF-A0A523F6Q4-F1
#
_cell.length_a   1.000
_cell.length_b   1.000
_cell.length_c   1.000
_cell.angle_alpha   90.00
_cell.angle_beta   90.00
_cell.angle_gamma   90.00
#
_symmetry.space_group_name_H-M   'P 1'
#
loop_
_entity.id
_entity.type
_entity.pdbx_description
1 polymer ?
#
loop_
_entity_poly.entity_id
_entity_poly.type
_entity_poly.pdbx_seq_one_letter_code
_entity_poly.pdbx_strand_id
1 'polypeptide(L)' 'ECGRWRNNRAENSHQPFRRRESAMAKFRDMKTLQKFATAHASIHNHFNKDRHLNRRDTFKLDRSAALAEWRQLAA' A
#
# COMPACT_ATOMS: atom_id res chain seq x y z
N GLU A 1 -17.61 10.53 23.31
CA GLU A 1 -16.83 11.04 22.15
C GLU A 1 -16.07 9.91 21.48
N CYS A 2 -16.65 9.24 20.47
CA CYS A 2 -16.05 8.04 19.85
C CYS A 2 -16.10 8.13 18.32
N GLY A 3 -15.40 9.11 17.73
CA GLY A 3 -15.30 9.28 16.28
C GLY A 3 -13.87 9.35 15.72
N ARG A 4 -12.87 9.63 16.58
CA ARG A 4 -11.50 9.98 16.15
C ARG A 4 -10.73 8.88 15.42
N TRP A 5 -11.12 7.61 15.55
CA TRP A 5 -10.32 6.48 15.06
C TRP A 5 -10.97 5.68 13.94
N ARG A 6 -12.25 5.94 13.59
CA ARG A 6 -12.92 5.22 12.49
C ARG A 6 -12.46 5.67 11.10
N ASN A 7 -12.05 6.93 10.97
CA ASN A 7 -11.64 7.48 9.67
C ASN A 7 -10.15 7.25 9.36
N ASN A 8 -9.34 6.95 10.37
CA ASN A 8 -7.88 6.80 10.19
C ASN A 8 -7.49 5.69 9.23
N ARG A 9 -8.28 4.61 9.06
CA ARG A 9 -7.89 3.52 8.13
C ARG A 9 -8.09 3.91 6.66
N ALA A 10 -9.28 4.41 6.30
CA ALA A 10 -9.54 4.92 4.96
C ALA A 10 -8.63 6.11 4.65
N GLU A 11 -8.50 7.04 5.60
CA GLU A 11 -7.72 8.24 5.43
C GLU A 11 -6.20 8.01 5.40
N ASN A 12 -5.67 7.03 6.15
CA ASN A 12 -4.26 6.63 6.07
C ASN A 12 -3.95 5.80 4.82
N SER A 13 -4.93 5.08 4.25
CA SER A 13 -4.72 4.37 2.98
C SER A 13 -4.38 5.32 1.83
N HIS A 14 -4.86 6.58 1.91
CA HIS A 14 -4.55 7.66 0.98
C HIS A 14 -3.28 8.45 1.37
N GLN A 15 -2.61 8.12 2.47
CA GLN A 15 -1.42 8.86 2.90
C GLN A 15 -0.25 8.78 1.90
N PRO A 16 0.03 7.63 1.24
CA PRO A 16 1.03 7.56 0.16
C PRO A 16 0.64 8.38 -1.07
N PHE A 17 -0.66 8.44 -1.37
CA PHE A 17 -1.23 9.29 -2.42
C PHE A 17 -1.00 10.77 -2.10
N ARG A 18 -1.40 11.23 -0.89
CA ARG A 18 -1.17 12.61 -0.42
C ARG A 18 0.31 12.97 -0.36
N ARG A 19 1.18 12.04 0.04
CA ARG A 19 2.64 12.24 0.05
C ARG A 19 3.19 12.42 -1.37
N ARG A 20 2.72 11.65 -2.37
CA ARG A 20 3.14 11.83 -3.78
C ARG A 20 2.58 13.11 -4.40
N GLU A 21 1.35 13.46 -4.07
CA GLU A 21 0.73 14.73 -4.45
C GLU A 21 1.50 15.93 -3.86
N SER A 22 1.84 15.86 -2.56
CA SER A 22 2.49 16.96 -1.82
C SER A 22 3.99 17.08 -2.09
N ALA A 23 4.71 15.98 -2.30
CA ALA A 23 6.17 15.97 -2.45
C ALA A 23 6.66 16.32 -3.87
N MET A 24 5.80 16.80 -4.77
CA MET A 24 6.11 17.02 -6.19
C MET A 24 6.53 15.76 -6.96
N ALA A 25 5.57 14.87 -7.20
CA ALA A 25 5.49 14.18 -8.48
C ALA A 25 4.03 14.12 -8.89
N LYS A 26 3.44 15.29 -9.18
CA LYS A 26 2.12 15.37 -9.82
C LYS A 26 2.11 14.35 -10.96
N PHE A 27 1.10 13.48 -10.97
CA PHE A 27 0.93 12.58 -12.10
C PHE A 27 0.88 13.42 -13.37
N ARG A 28 1.76 13.12 -14.33
CA ARG A 28 1.89 13.91 -15.56
C ARG A 28 0.60 13.88 -16.41
N ASP A 29 -0.25 12.89 -16.15
CA ASP A 29 -1.55 12.67 -16.79
C ASP A 29 -2.54 11.96 -15.82
N MET A 30 -3.81 12.33 -15.89
CA MET A 30 -4.94 11.66 -15.21
C MET A 30 -5.00 10.16 -15.50
N LYS A 31 -4.60 9.71 -16.69
CA LYS A 31 -4.56 8.27 -17.01
C LYS A 31 -3.56 7.52 -16.13
N THR A 32 -2.42 8.14 -15.82
CA THR A 32 -1.41 7.53 -14.95
C THR A 32 -1.82 7.51 -13.48
N LEU A 33 -2.51 8.58 -13.04
CA LEU A 33 -3.17 8.65 -11.74
C LEU A 33 -4.20 7.52 -11.59
N GLN A 34 -5.08 7.34 -12.56
CA GLN A 34 -6.13 6.33 -12.52
C GLN A 34 -5.55 4.92 -12.42
N LYS A 35 -4.56 4.59 -13.28
CA LYS A 35 -3.87 3.29 -13.23
C LYS A 35 -3.22 3.04 -11.87
N PHE A 36 -2.57 4.05 -11.31
CA PHE A 36 -1.96 3.94 -9.98
C PHE A 36 -3.02 3.73 -8.89
N ALA A 37 -4.06 4.56 -8.87
CA ALA A 37 -5.11 4.53 -7.86
C ALA A 37 -5.85 3.17 -7.84
N THR A 38 -6.10 2.58 -9.01
CA THR A 38 -6.79 1.29 -9.11
C THR A 38 -5.99 0.13 -8.51
N ALA A 39 -4.66 0.13 -8.60
CA ALA A 39 -3.82 -1.00 -8.17
C ALA A 39 -3.15 -0.79 -6.79
N HIS A 40 -2.85 0.46 -6.41
CA HIS A 40 -1.97 0.76 -5.28
C HIS A 40 -2.43 0.17 -3.95
N ALA A 41 -3.73 0.26 -3.63
CA ALA A 41 -4.25 -0.26 -2.36
C ALA A 41 -4.08 -1.79 -2.25
N SER A 42 -4.37 -2.53 -3.32
CA SER A 42 -4.20 -3.99 -3.37
C SER A 42 -2.74 -4.39 -3.20
N ILE A 43 -1.83 -3.72 -3.93
CA ILE A 43 -0.38 -3.95 -3.83
C ILE A 43 0.10 -3.64 -2.40
N HIS A 44 -0.26 -2.49 -1.86
CA HIS A 44 0.14 -2.09 -0.52
C HIS A 44 -0.29 -3.10 0.54
N ASN A 45 -1.56 -3.52 0.48
CA ASN A 45 -2.11 -4.50 1.42
C ASN A 45 -1.43 -5.87 1.31
N HIS A 46 -1.15 -6.33 0.08
CA HIS A 46 -0.46 -7.61 -0.14
C HIS A 46 0.89 -7.69 0.58
N PHE A 47 1.66 -6.59 0.53
CA PHE A 47 2.99 -6.51 1.13
C PHE A 47 2.99 -6.02 2.60
N ASN A 48 1.88 -5.51 3.12
CA ASN A 48 1.78 -5.02 4.49
C ASN A 48 1.48 -6.17 5.46
N LYS A 49 2.50 -6.99 5.77
CA LYS A 49 2.42 -8.18 6.67
C LYS A 49 2.65 -7.83 8.16
N ASP A 50 2.18 -6.67 8.62
CA ASP A 50 2.23 -6.22 10.02
C ASP A 50 3.58 -6.44 10.72
N ARG A 51 4.63 -5.79 10.20
CA ARG A 51 6.03 -5.90 10.68
C ARG A 51 6.20 -5.73 12.20
N HIS A 52 5.31 -4.98 12.84
CA HIS A 52 5.38 -4.65 14.26
C HIS A 52 4.65 -5.65 15.17
N LEU A 53 3.79 -6.51 14.60
CA LEU A 53 3.06 -7.55 15.32
C LEU A 53 3.73 -8.92 15.17
N ASN A 54 4.37 -9.15 14.02
CA ASN A 54 5.01 -10.41 13.70
C ASN A 54 6.50 -10.43 14.07
N ARG A 55 6.97 -11.61 14.46
CA ARG A 55 8.42 -11.85 14.62
C ARG A 55 9.11 -11.63 13.27
N ARG A 56 10.35 -11.14 13.33
CA ARG A 56 11.14 -10.77 12.15
C ARG A 56 11.26 -11.89 11.13
N ASP A 57 11.40 -13.14 11.58
CA ASP A 57 11.59 -14.29 10.69
C ASP A 57 10.31 -14.62 9.92
N THR A 58 9.17 -14.66 10.61
CA THR A 58 7.83 -14.81 10.01
C THR A 58 7.55 -13.70 8.99
N PHE A 59 7.80 -12.44 9.36
CA PHE A 59 7.64 -11.31 8.45
C PHE A 59 8.47 -11.45 7.17
N LYS A 60 9.72 -11.94 7.28
CA LYS A 60 10.59 -12.16 6.11
C LYS A 60 10.06 -13.29 5.23
N LEU A 61 9.62 -14.39 5.83
CA LEU A 61 9.04 -15.52 5.12
C LEU A 61 7.80 -15.07 4.33
N ASP A 62 6.84 -14.44 4.99
CA ASP A 62 5.60 -13.98 4.37
C ASP A 62 5.86 -12.95 3.26
N ARG A 63 6.86 -12.09 3.45
CA ARG A 63 7.25 -11.10 2.43
C ARG A 63 7.93 -11.74 1.24
N SER A 64 8.69 -12.81 1.43
CA SER A 64 9.29 -13.57 0.34
C SER A 64 8.23 -14.35 -0.46
N ALA A 65 7.24 -14.94 0.22
CA ALA A 65 6.11 -15.61 -0.42
C ALA A 65 5.27 -14.62 -1.24
N ALA A 66 4.91 -13.48 -0.64
CA ALA A 66 4.16 -12.42 -1.32
C ALA A 66 4.89 -11.91 -2.60
N LEU A 67 6.23 -11.83 -2.56
CA LEU A 67 7.03 -11.44 -3.72
C LEU A 67 7.08 -12.53 -4.80
N ALA A 68 7.13 -13.81 -4.42
CA ALA A 68 7.09 -14.92 -5.35
C ALA A 68 5.74 -14.97 -6.09
N GLU A 69 4.63 -14.87 -5.36
CA GLU A 69 3.28 -14.77 -5.92
C GLU A 69 3.15 -13.58 -6.87
N TRP A 70 3.68 -12.41 -6.48
CA TRP A 70 3.67 -11.23 -7.34
C TRP A 70 4.42 -11.44 -8.66
N ARG A 71 5.57 -12.12 -8.62
CA ARG A 71 6.35 -12.44 -9.82
C ARG A 71 5.63 -13.42 -10.73
N GLN A 72 4.87 -14.37 -10.18
CA GLN A 72 4.05 -15.29 -10.97
C GLN A 72 2.92 -14.58 -11.69
N LEU A 73 2.28 -13.59 -11.05
CA LEU A 73 1.21 -12.79 -11.66
C LEU A 73 1.71 -11.78 -12.71
N ALA A 74 2.99 -11.38 -12.62
CA ALA A 74 3.61 -10.42 -13.53
C ALA A 74 4.31 -11.07 -14.73
N ALA A 75 4.43 -12.40 -14.75
CA ALA A 75 4.92 -13.19 -15.89
C ALA A 75 3.82 -13.35 -16.94
#